data_AF-A0A956WC59-F1
#
_entry.id   AF-A0A956WC59-F1
#
_cell.length_a   1.000
_cell.length_b   1.000
_cell.length_c   1.000
_cell.angle_alpha   90.00
_cell.angle_beta   90.00
_cell.angle_gamma   90.00
#
_symmetry.space_group_name_H-M   'P 1'
#
loop_
_entity.id
_entity.type
_entity.pdbx_description
1 polymer ?
#
loop_
_entity_poly.entity_id
_entity_poly.type
_entity_poly.pdbx_seq_one_letter_code
_entity_poly.pdbx_strand_id
1 'polypeptide(L)'
;MGDAVSSEVALRLAIALGIGLLVGAERERRLARQQRRGTAGLRTFGLTALLGGVSEEVGGTAILTIAFAFVAAVAVASYLRKFEEHPGLTTEIALLVTFLLGALAQREPALAAGIAVVMTALLVMRSAMHRFVDQVLTEQEVHDGLLLL
;
A
#
# COMPACT_ATOMS: atom_id res chain seq x y z
N MET A 1 -5.78 -23.81 27.13
CA MET A 1 -6.52 -23.51 25.87
C MET A 1 -6.50 -22.02 25.54
N GLY A 2 -6.69 -21.10 26.51
CA GLY A 2 -6.60 -19.66 26.28
C GLY A 2 -5.24 -19.14 25.77
N ASP A 3 -4.13 -19.76 26.20
CA ASP A 3 -2.79 -19.35 25.75
C ASP A 3 -2.54 -19.68 24.28
N ALA A 4 -3.06 -20.82 23.81
CA ALA A 4 -2.95 -21.24 22.41
C ALA A 4 -3.74 -20.30 21.48
N VAL A 5 -4.98 -19.96 21.85
CA VAL A 5 -5.80 -19.00 21.07
C VAL A 5 -5.14 -17.62 21.02
N SER A 6 -4.62 -17.14 22.16
CA SER A 6 -3.93 -15.85 22.22
C SER A 6 -2.66 -15.83 21.34
N SER A 7 -1.91 -16.93 21.31
CA SER A 7 -0.73 -17.06 20.46
C SER A 7 -1.06 -17.04 18.97
N GLU A 8 -2.21 -17.62 18.58
CA GLU A 8 -2.64 -17.68 17.19
C GLU A 8 -3.11 -16.31 16.69
N VAL A 9 -3.90 -15.59 17.50
CA VAL A 9 -4.31 -14.21 17.20
C VAL A 9 -3.09 -13.29 17.08
N ALA A 10 -2.12 -13.42 18.00
CA ALA A 10 -0.88 -12.66 17.94
C ALA A 10 -0.10 -12.94 16.63
N LEU A 11 -0.05 -14.20 16.19
CA LEU A 11 0.60 -14.56 14.92
C LEU A 11 -0.15 -13.97 13.72
N ARG A 12 -1.49 -14.05 13.69
CA ARG A 12 -2.31 -13.47 12.60
C ARG A 12 -2.16 -11.94 12.51
N LEU A 13 -2.13 -11.26 13.65
CA LEU A 13 -1.84 -9.82 13.71
C LEU A 13 -0.40 -9.50 13.29
N ALA A 14 0.57 -10.34 13.64
CA ALA A 14 1.96 -10.19 13.17
C ALA A 14 2.06 -10.36 11.65
N ILE A 15 1.30 -11.29 11.06
CA ILE A 15 1.20 -11.47 9.60
C ILE A 15 0.56 -10.24 8.97
N ALA A 16 -0.54 -9.71 9.52
CA ALA A 16 -1.16 -8.47 9.04
C ALA A 16 -0.16 -7.30 9.07
N LEU A 17 0.59 -7.15 10.15
CA LEU A 17 1.65 -6.15 10.24
C LEU A 17 2.74 -6.38 9.18
N GLY A 18 3.19 -7.62 8.99
CA GLY A 18 4.15 -7.99 7.96
C GLY A 18 3.69 -7.62 6.55
N ILE A 19 2.41 -7.86 6.23
CA ILE A 19 1.77 -7.45 4.98
C ILE A 19 1.85 -5.93 4.81
N GLY A 20 1.45 -5.17 5.83
CA GLY A 20 1.50 -3.70 5.80
C GLY A 20 2.94 -3.17 5.65
N LEU A 21 3.91 -3.77 6.33
CA LEU A 21 5.32 -3.37 6.24
C LEU A 21 5.91 -3.70 4.86
N LEU A 22 5.59 -4.85 4.28
CA LEU A 22 6.02 -5.24 2.93
C LEU A 22 5.56 -4.21 1.89
N VAL A 23 4.26 -3.90 1.87
CA VAL A 23 3.68 -2.94 0.93
C VAL A 23 4.20 -1.52 1.21
N GLY A 24 4.29 -1.15 2.48
CA GLY A 24 4.82 0.13 2.93
C GLY A 24 6.28 0.35 2.51
N ALA A 25 7.11 -0.71 2.54
CA ALA A 25 8.51 -0.67 2.14
C ALA A 25 8.66 -0.38 0.65
N GLU A 26 7.85 -1.02 -0.21
CA GLU A 26 7.89 -0.70 -1.64
C GLU A 26 7.42 0.72 -1.92
N ARG A 27 6.37 1.20 -1.21
CA ARG A 27 5.92 2.59 -1.34
C ARG A 27 7.00 3.59 -0.97
N GLU A 28 7.70 3.36 0.14
CA GLU A 28 8.80 4.22 0.59
C GLU A 28 9.97 4.21 -0.40
N ARG A 29 10.36 3.02 -0.90
CA ARG A 29 11.35 2.87 -1.97
C ARG A 29 10.96 3.64 -3.23
N ARG A 30 9.68 3.60 -3.62
CA ARG A 30 9.16 4.34 -4.78
C ARG A 30 9.24 5.85 -4.56
N LEU A 31 8.87 6.36 -3.38
CA LEU A 31 8.94 7.79 -3.05
C LEU A 31 10.40 8.28 -3.06
N ALA A 32 11.31 7.51 -2.45
CA ALA A 32 12.74 7.81 -2.46
C ALA A 32 13.30 7.89 -3.90
N ARG A 33 12.93 6.94 -4.78
CA ARG A 33 13.32 6.94 -6.20
C ARG A 33 12.81 8.15 -6.98
N GLN A 34 11.65 8.70 -6.62
CA GLN A 34 11.06 9.86 -7.29
C GLN A 34 11.54 11.21 -6.73
N GLN A 35 12.56 11.21 -5.87
CA GLN A 35 13.03 12.39 -5.12
C GLN A 35 11.92 13.14 -4.36
N ARG A 36 10.77 12.47 -4.14
CA ARG A 36 9.65 13.04 -3.39
C ARG A 36 9.93 12.84 -1.91
N ARG A 37 10.14 13.94 -1.19
CA ARG A 37 10.25 13.94 0.27
C ARG A 37 8.91 13.56 0.87
N GLY A 38 8.81 12.34 1.42
CA GLY A 38 7.60 11.86 2.10
C GLY A 38 7.92 10.68 3.02
N THR A 39 7.65 10.83 4.32
CA THR A 39 8.11 9.97 5.41
C THR A 39 7.11 8.89 5.86
N ALA A 40 6.15 8.52 5.02
CA ALA A 40 4.91 7.90 5.54
C ALA A 40 4.53 6.54 4.92
N GLY A 41 5.42 5.84 4.22
CA GLY A 41 5.11 4.53 3.60
C GLY A 41 4.91 3.43 4.64
N LEU A 42 6.01 3.06 5.32
CA LEU A 42 6.06 1.93 6.26
C LEU A 42 5.02 2.01 7.37
N ARG A 43 5.02 3.13 8.10
CA ARG A 43 4.17 3.29 9.29
C ARG A 43 2.69 3.32 8.93
N THR A 44 2.32 4.04 7.86
CA THR A 44 0.91 4.15 7.47
C THR A 44 0.36 2.81 7.01
N PHE A 45 1.07 2.09 6.15
CA PHE A 45 0.61 0.79 5.67
C PHE A 45 0.61 -0.27 6.77
N GLY A 46 1.63 -0.29 7.65
CA GLY A 46 1.67 -1.16 8.82
C GLY A 46 0.50 -0.92 9.78
N LEU A 47 0.24 0.34 10.14
CA LEU A 47 -0.89 0.70 10.99
C LEU A 47 -2.25 0.42 10.33
N THR A 48 -2.35 0.59 9.01
CA THR A 48 -3.59 0.34 8.26
C THR A 48 -3.92 -1.15 8.21
N ALA A 49 -2.93 -2.02 7.96
CA ALA A 49 -3.13 -3.46 8.01
C ALA A 49 -3.48 -3.94 9.43
N LEU A 50 -2.79 -3.42 10.45
CA LEU A 50 -3.13 -3.69 11.85
C LEU A 50 -4.54 -3.24 12.19
N LEU A 51 -4.96 -2.05 11.74
CA LEU A 51 -6.31 -1.54 11.97
C LEU A 51 -7.36 -2.48 11.36
N GLY A 52 -7.13 -3.00 10.16
CA GLY A 52 -8.02 -3.99 9.53
C GLY A 52 -8.10 -5.28 10.33
N GLY A 53 -6.95 -5.82 10.76
CA GLY A 53 -6.89 -7.03 11.57
C GLY A 53 -7.58 -6.88 12.93
N VAL A 54 -7.29 -5.79 13.65
CA VAL A 54 -7.91 -5.50 14.95
C VAL A 54 -9.42 -5.24 14.81
N SER A 55 -9.85 -4.56 13.76
CA SER A 55 -11.28 -4.29 13.54
C SER A 55 -12.08 -5.57 13.33
N GLU A 56 -11.51 -6.53 12.60
CA GLU A 56 -12.11 -7.85 12.39
C GLU A 56 -12.19 -8.65 13.70
N GLU A 57 -11.13 -8.65 14.52
CA GLU A 57 -11.10 -9.38 15.79
C GLU A 57 -12.02 -8.76 16.87
N VAL A 58 -12.08 -7.44 17.00
CA VAL A 58 -12.77 -6.77 18.11
C VAL A 58 -14.28 -6.66 17.88
N GLY A 59 -14.73 -6.42 16.66
CA GLY A 59 -16.16 -6.20 16.40
C GLY A 59 -16.66 -6.64 15.05
N GLY A 60 -15.91 -7.52 14.38
CA GLY A 60 -16.30 -8.14 13.11
C GLY A 60 -16.75 -7.13 12.07
N THR A 61 -17.81 -7.47 11.32
CA THR A 61 -18.24 -6.71 10.14
C THR A 61 -18.64 -5.26 10.44
N ALA A 62 -19.22 -4.98 11.60
CA ALA A 62 -19.69 -3.63 11.94
C ALA A 62 -18.50 -2.66 12.15
N ILE A 63 -17.56 -3.04 13.02
CA ILE A 63 -16.37 -2.22 13.27
C ILE A 63 -15.48 -2.17 12.02
N LEU A 64 -15.32 -3.30 11.31
CA LEU A 64 -14.58 -3.36 10.07
C LEU A 64 -15.10 -2.36 9.02
N THR A 65 -16.43 -2.28 8.86
CA THR A 65 -17.05 -1.35 7.89
C THR A 65 -16.81 0.11 8.25
N ILE A 66 -16.95 0.46 9.54
CA ILE A 66 -16.70 1.83 10.03
C ILE A 66 -15.22 2.20 9.85
N ALA A 67 -14.31 1.31 10.24
CA ALA A 67 -12.88 1.51 10.09
C ALA A 67 -12.46 1.59 8.62
N PHE A 68 -13.05 0.77 7.75
CA PHE A 68 -12.82 0.85 6.30
C PHE A 68 -13.28 2.20 5.73
N ALA A 69 -14.47 2.67 6.11
CA ALA A 69 -14.98 3.98 5.70
C ALA A 69 -14.06 5.13 6.17
N PHE A 70 -13.52 5.04 7.39
CA PHE A 70 -12.53 5.99 7.89
C PHE A 70 -11.24 5.97 7.05
N VAL A 71 -10.68 4.80 6.75
CA VAL A 71 -9.48 4.69 5.92
C VAL A 71 -9.75 5.21 4.50
N ALA A 72 -10.92 4.92 3.93
CA ALA A 72 -11.35 5.45 2.63
C ALA A 72 -11.43 6.98 2.64
N ALA A 73 -12.02 7.57 3.68
CA ALA A 73 -12.08 9.02 3.84
C ALA A 73 -10.68 9.65 3.93
N VAL A 74 -9.77 9.05 4.70
CA VAL A 74 -8.37 9.50 4.81
C VAL A 74 -7.63 9.37 3.48
N ALA A 75 -7.86 8.29 2.74
CA ALA A 75 -7.27 8.06 1.42
C ALA A 75 -7.75 9.10 0.40
N VAL A 76 -9.05 9.38 0.37
CA VAL A 76 -9.63 10.44 -0.48
C VAL A 76 -9.12 11.82 -0.08
N ALA A 77 -9.08 12.14 1.21
CA ALA A 77 -8.52 13.41 1.67
C ALA A 77 -7.03 13.57 1.29
N SER A 78 -6.26 12.48 1.39
CA SER A 78 -4.84 12.46 0.98
C SER A 78 -4.67 12.65 -0.52
N TYR A 79 -5.55 12.06 -1.32
CA TYR A 79 -5.60 12.23 -2.78
C TYR A 79 -5.89 13.68 -3.17
N LEU A 80 -6.95 14.26 -2.59
CA LEU A 80 -7.38 15.62 -2.89
C LEU A 80 -6.33 16.67 -2.50
N ARG A 81 -5.66 16.50 -1.35
CA ARG A 81 -4.59 17.43 -0.92
C ARG A 81 -3.36 17.43 -1.82
N LYS A 82 -3.13 16.35 -2.57
CA LYS A 82 -1.95 16.18 -3.42
C LYS A 82 -2.27 16.29 -4.91
N PHE A 83 -3.50 16.68 -5.26
CA PHE A 83 -4.01 16.61 -6.62
C PHE A 83 -3.16 17.39 -7.64
N GLU A 84 -2.57 18.52 -7.21
CA GLU A 84 -1.66 19.34 -8.03
C GLU A 84 -0.32 18.66 -8.34
N GLU A 85 0.09 17.65 -7.56
CA GLU A 85 1.35 16.92 -7.73
C GLU A 85 1.19 15.57 -8.48
N HIS A 86 0.06 15.34 -9.18
CA HIS A 86 -0.28 14.07 -9.83
C HIS A 86 -0.10 12.83 -8.92
N PRO A 87 -0.89 12.69 -7.84
CA PRO A 87 -0.79 11.54 -6.97
C PRO A 87 -1.35 10.32 -7.69
N GLY A 88 -0.62 9.21 -7.64
CA GLY A 88 -1.08 7.96 -8.25
C GLY A 88 -2.27 7.40 -7.47
N LEU A 89 -3.45 7.33 -8.10
CA LEU A 89 -4.67 6.68 -7.60
C LEU A 89 -4.40 5.26 -7.07
N THR A 90 -3.42 4.57 -7.64
CA THR A 90 -2.96 3.24 -7.20
C THR A 90 -2.47 3.20 -5.76
N THR A 91 -1.92 4.30 -5.22
CA THR A 91 -1.41 4.32 -3.84
C THR A 91 -2.54 4.34 -2.82
N GLU A 92 -3.61 5.06 -3.12
CA GLU A 92 -4.79 5.12 -2.25
C GLU A 92 -5.56 3.81 -2.32
N ILE A 93 -5.70 3.21 -3.51
CA ILE A 93 -6.24 1.86 -3.66
C ILE A 93 -5.38 0.85 -2.88
N ALA A 94 -4.05 0.92 -2.99
CA ALA A 94 -3.16 0.04 -2.25
C ALA A 94 -3.35 0.14 -0.74
N LEU A 95 -3.62 1.33 -0.21
CA LEU A 95 -3.88 1.53 1.21
C LEU A 95 -5.16 0.80 1.64
N LEU A 96 -6.24 0.90 0.86
CA LEU A 96 -7.51 0.23 1.12
C LEU A 96 -7.39 -1.30 1.02
N VAL A 97 -6.69 -1.79 -0.01
CA VAL A 97 -6.43 -3.23 -0.14
C VAL A 97 -5.60 -3.74 1.04
N THR A 98 -4.61 -2.97 1.49
CA THR A 98 -3.78 -3.33 2.65
C THR A 98 -4.60 -3.47 3.93
N PHE A 99 -5.58 -2.58 4.15
CA PHE A 99 -6.54 -2.72 5.26
C PHE A 99 -7.30 -4.05 5.17
N LEU A 100 -7.87 -4.35 4.00
CA LEU A 100 -8.66 -5.56 3.78
C LEU A 100 -7.81 -6.82 3.93
N LEU A 101 -6.54 -6.80 3.51
CA LEU A 101 -5.62 -7.92 3.70
C LEU A 101 -5.27 -8.13 5.17
N GLY A 102 -5.18 -7.06 5.97
CA GLY A 102 -5.00 -7.16 7.41
C GLY A 102 -6.18 -7.84 8.11
N ALA A 103 -7.41 -7.51 7.68
CA ALA A 103 -8.63 -8.19 8.12
C ALA A 103 -8.70 -9.65 7.63
N LEU A 104 -8.39 -9.90 6.35
CA LEU A 104 -8.37 -11.23 5.77
C LEU A 104 -7.34 -12.14 6.47
N ALA A 105 -6.21 -11.60 6.92
CA ALA A 105 -5.20 -12.36 7.64
C ALA A 105 -5.73 -12.98 8.95
N GLN A 106 -6.80 -12.44 9.51
CA GLN A 106 -7.45 -13.00 10.70
C GLN A 106 -8.23 -14.27 10.41
N ARG A 107 -8.67 -14.48 9.16
CA ARG A 107 -9.40 -15.67 8.73
C ARG A 107 -8.53 -16.63 7.93
N GLU A 108 -7.77 -16.09 6.98
CA GLU A 108 -6.95 -16.83 6.02
C GLU A 108 -5.55 -16.20 5.87
N PRO A 109 -4.65 -16.40 6.85
CA PRO A 109 -3.34 -15.74 6.87
C PRO A 109 -2.47 -16.06 5.65
N ALA A 110 -2.50 -17.31 5.17
CA ALA A 110 -1.73 -17.73 4.01
C ALA A 110 -2.21 -17.04 2.71
N LEU A 111 -3.53 -16.93 2.52
CA LEU A 111 -4.12 -16.26 1.37
C LEU A 111 -3.82 -14.75 1.41
N ALA A 112 -3.99 -14.12 2.58
CA ALA A 112 -3.70 -12.71 2.76
C ALA A 112 -2.23 -12.37 2.44
N ALA A 113 -1.29 -13.20 2.93
CA ALA A 113 0.13 -13.05 2.62
C ALA A 113 0.43 -13.24 1.13
N GLY A 114 -0.16 -14.26 0.49
CA GLY A 114 0.00 -14.49 -0.95
C GLY A 114 -0.50 -13.33 -1.80
N ILE A 115 -1.69 -12.80 -1.51
CA ILE A 115 -2.24 -11.63 -2.22
C ILE A 115 -1.37 -10.40 -1.97
N ALA A 116 -0.86 -10.19 -0.75
CA ALA A 116 0.04 -9.09 -0.43
C ALA A 116 1.32 -9.13 -1.27
N VAL A 117 1.92 -10.31 -1.45
CA VAL A 117 3.11 -10.51 -2.29
C VAL A 117 2.79 -10.19 -3.75
N VAL A 118 1.70 -10.73 -4.30
CA VAL A 118 1.28 -10.46 -5.69
C VAL A 118 1.01 -8.97 -5.90
N MET A 119 0.25 -8.34 -4.99
CA MET A 119 -0.02 -6.91 -5.01
C MET A 119 1.28 -6.09 -4.97
N THR A 120 2.22 -6.45 -4.10
CA THR A 120 3.52 -5.77 -4.00
C THR A 120 4.32 -5.92 -5.30
N ALA A 121 4.34 -7.11 -5.90
CA ALA A 121 4.99 -7.34 -7.19
C ALA A 121 4.39 -6.49 -8.31
N LEU A 122 3.05 -6.34 -8.36
CA LEU A 122 2.38 -5.46 -9.31
C LEU A 122 2.79 -3.98 -9.12
N LEU A 123 2.90 -3.53 -7.88
CA LEU A 123 3.35 -2.16 -7.55
C LEU A 123 4.80 -1.92 -7.99
N VAL A 124 5.68 -2.90 -7.77
CA VAL A 124 7.08 -2.86 -8.25
C VAL A 124 7.11 -2.73 -9.77
N MET A 125 6.34 -3.56 -10.49
CA MET A 125 6.35 -3.60 -11.95
C MET A 125 5.84 -2.31 -12.59
N ARG A 126 4.76 -1.72 -12.05
CA ARG A 126 4.27 -0.40 -12.50
C ARG A 126 5.35 0.68 -12.40
N SER A 127 6.17 0.63 -11.34
CA SER A 127 7.26 1.59 -11.16
C SER A 127 8.40 1.41 -12.18
N ALA A 128 8.58 0.21 -12.74
CA ALA A 128 9.56 -0.04 -13.80
C ALA A 128 9.09 0.51 -15.16
N MET A 129 7.82 0.31 -15.52
CA MET A 129 7.28 0.76 -16.81
C MET A 129 7.32 2.29 -16.98
N HIS A 130 6.99 3.06 -15.95
CA HIS A 130 7.05 4.53 -16.04
C HIS A 130 8.48 5.03 -16.31
N ARG A 131 9.50 4.40 -15.73
CA ARG A 131 10.91 4.77 -16.00
C ARG A 131 11.31 4.51 -17.44
N PHE A 132 10.90 3.38 -18.00
CA PHE A 132 11.19 3.07 -19.41
C PHE A 132 10.55 4.09 -20.35
N VAL A 133 9.32 4.51 -20.07
CA VAL A 133 8.63 5.52 -20.90
C VAL A 133 9.27 6.90 -20.74
N ASP A 134 9.57 7.35 -19.52
CA ASP A 134 10.20 8.66 -19.27
C ASP A 134 11.64 8.73 -19.84
N GLN A 135 12.41 7.64 -19.76
CA GLN A 135 13.78 7.61 -20.29
C GLN A 135 13.82 7.52 -21.81
N VAL A 136 12.92 6.76 -22.45
CA VAL A 136 12.92 6.57 -23.91
C VAL A 136 12.33 7.78 -24.65
N LEU A 137 11.37 8.51 -24.07
CA LEU A 137 10.84 9.74 -24.66
C LEU A 137 11.86 10.90 -24.57
N THR A 138 12.66 10.96 -23.51
CA THR A 138 13.67 12.03 -23.33
C THR A 138 14.86 11.87 -24.30
N GLU A 139 15.25 10.65 -24.68
CA GLU A 139 16.33 10.48 -25.69
C GLU A 139 15.87 10.87 -27.11
N GLN A 140 14.58 10.73 -27.44
CA GLN A 140 14.07 11.10 -28.77
C GLN A 140 13.81 12.61 -28.93
N GLU A 141 13.49 13.35 -27.86
CA GLU A 141 13.24 14.80 -27.95
C GLU A 141 14.51 15.65 -27.99
N VAL A 142 15.67 15.15 -27.51
CA VAL A 142 16.92 15.93 -27.52
C VAL A 142 17.59 15.93 -28.91
N HIS A 143 17.35 14.93 -29.77
CA HIS A 143 18.00 14.88 -31.08
C HIS A 143 17.30 15.75 -32.15
N ASP A 144 15.98 15.94 -32.07
CA ASP A 144 15.24 16.76 -33.04
C ASP A 144 15.27 18.26 -32.72
N GLY A 145 15.56 18.65 -31.47
CA GLY A 145 15.73 20.06 -31.08
C GLY A 145 17.11 20.65 -31.45
N LEU A 146 18.12 19.82 -31.63
CA LEU A 146 19.50 20.25 -31.92
C LEU A 146 19.90 20.16 -33.40
N LEU A 147 19.06 19.57 -34.25
CA LEU A 147 19.28 19.53 -35.71
C LEU A 147 18.55 20.65 -36.48
N LEU A 148 17.78 21.51 -35.79
CA LEU A 148 17.05 22.64 -36.38
C LEU A 148 17.63 24.04 -36.04
N LEU A 149 18.81 24.11 -35.42
CA LEU A 149 19.61 25.33 -35.23
C LEU A 149 21.03 25.14 -35.76
#